data_AF-A0A2R4N3P9-F1
#
_entry.id   AF-A0A2R4N3P9-F1
#
_cell.length_a   1.000
_cell.length_b   1.000
_cell.length_c   1.000
_cell.angle_alpha   90.00
_cell.angle_beta   90.00
_cell.angle_gamma   90.00
#
_symmetry.space_group_name_H-M   'P 1'
#
loop_
_entity.id
_entity.type
_entity.pdbx_description
1 polymer ?
#
loop_
_entity_poly.entity_id
_entity_poly.type
_entity_poly.pdbx_seq_one_letter_code
_entity_poly.pdbx_strand_id
1 'polypeptide(L)' 'MTEKEKIINYLKSVGEAKTIQQISKDTGIKQIVILSILNELPRDIIAIEVEPLNGNNTSVKYRYKN' A
#
# COMPACT_ATOMS: atom_id res chain seq x y z
N MET A 1 6.84 0.17 -18.15
CA MET A 1 6.63 0.29 -16.69
C MET A 1 5.47 -0.60 -16.28
N THR A 2 5.73 -1.56 -15.42
CA THR A 2 4.79 -2.57 -14.90
C THR A 2 3.94 -2.02 -13.75
N GLU A 3 2.84 -2.70 -13.41
CA GLU A 3 2.02 -2.35 -12.23
C GLU A 3 2.84 -2.39 -10.93
N LYS A 4 3.75 -3.36 -10.80
CA LYS A 4 4.66 -3.49 -9.65
C LYS A 4 5.56 -2.26 -9.50
N GLU A 5 6.20 -1.83 -10.59
CA GLU A 5 7.04 -0.62 -10.58
C GLU A 5 6.22 0.64 -10.26
N LYS A 6 5.00 0.76 -10.79
CA LYS A 6 4.10 1.88 -10.48
C LYS A 6 3.78 1.95 -8.99
N ILE A 7 3.45 0.84 -8.34
CA ILE A 7 3.13 0.81 -6.90
C ILE A 7 4.36 1.16 -6.07
N ILE A 8 5.52 0.57 -6.38
CA ILE A 8 6.77 0.88 -5.66
C ILE A 8 7.10 2.37 -5.79
N ASN A 9 7.04 2.93 -7.00
CA ASN A 9 7.33 4.34 -7.24
C ASN A 9 6.32 5.26 -6.53
N TYR A 10 5.03 4.92 -6.55
CA TYR A 10 4.00 5.65 -5.82
C TYR A 10 4.26 5.67 -4.31
N LEU A 11 4.54 4.51 -3.70
CA LEU A 11 4.80 4.43 -2.27
C LEU A 11 6.06 5.21 -1.86
N LYS A 12 7.10 5.18 -2.71
CA LYS A 12 8.31 6.01 -2.55
C LYS A 12 8.01 7.51 -2.64
N SER A 13 7.14 7.94 -3.57
CA SER A 13 6.85 9.35 -3.77
C SER A 13 5.95 9.95 -2.70
N VAL A 14 5.05 9.16 -2.13
CA VAL A 14 4.08 9.61 -1.13
C VAL A 14 4.70 9.71 0.26
N GLY A 15 5.60 8.79 0.64
CA GLY A 15 6.37 8.82 1.89
C GLY A 15 5.57 8.54 3.19
N GLU A 16 4.25 8.71 3.15
CA GLU A 16 3.30 8.35 4.21
C GLU A 16 2.56 7.03 3.90
N ALA A 17 2.00 6.40 4.94
CA ALA A 17 1.26 5.14 4.78
C ALA A 17 -0.13 5.37 4.17
N LYS A 18 -0.51 4.55 3.19
CA LYS A 18 -1.78 4.63 2.47
C LYS A 18 -2.54 3.32 2.50
N THR A 19 -3.87 3.40 2.53
CA THR A 19 -4.74 2.23 2.39
C THR A 19 -4.73 1.73 0.95
N ILE A 20 -5.09 0.46 0.73
CA ILE A 20 -5.22 -0.12 -0.62
C ILE A 20 -6.22 0.68 -1.47
N GLN A 21 -7.28 1.20 -0.86
CA GLN A 21 -8.26 2.03 -1.54
C GLN A 21 -7.64 3.35 -2.04
N GLN A 22 -6.82 4.01 -1.22
CA GLN A 22 -6.10 5.23 -1.62
C GLN A 22 -5.10 4.94 -2.75
N ILE A 23 -4.29 3.89 -2.61
CA ILE A 23 -3.33 3.47 -3.65
C ILE A 23 -4.07 3.19 -4.97
N SER A 24 -5.22 2.51 -4.91
CA SER A 24 -6.03 2.19 -6.08
C SER A 24 -6.57 3.44 -6.78
N LYS A 25 -7.08 4.40 -5.99
CA LYS A 25 -7.58 5.68 -6.52
C LYS A 25 -6.48 6.47 -7.23
N ASP A 26 -5.28 6.52 -6.63
CA ASP A 26 -4.21 7.36 -7.12
C ASP A 26 -3.44 6.75 -8.30
N THR A 27 -3.30 5.42 -8.33
CA THR A 27 -2.57 4.71 -9.39
C THR A 27 -3.46 4.20 -10.53
N GLY A 28 -4.78 4.16 -10.32
CA GLY A 28 -5.74 3.53 -11.24
C GLY A 28 -5.67 2.00 -11.28
N ILE A 29 -4.85 1.37 -10.44
CA ILE A 29 -4.66 -0.08 -10.38
C ILE A 29 -5.76 -0.68 -9.49
N LYS A 30 -6.27 -1.86 -9.86
CA LYS A 30 -7.30 -2.56 -9.07
C LYS A 30 -6.77 -2.96 -7.69
N GLN A 31 -7.60 -2.83 -6.66
CA GLN A 31 -7.25 -3.18 -5.28
C GLN A 31 -6.70 -4.60 -5.12
N ILE A 32 -7.27 -5.58 -5.84
CA ILE A 32 -6.82 -6.98 -5.81
C ILE A 32 -5.38 -7.15 -6.33
N VAL A 33 -5.02 -6.39 -7.38
CA VAL A 33 -3.69 -6.41 -7.98
C VAL A 33 -2.69 -5.74 -7.03
N ILE A 34 -3.09 -4.61 -6.42
CA ILE A 34 -2.29 -3.93 -5.39
C ILE A 34 -2.01 -4.87 -4.22
N LEU A 35 -3.04 -5.54 -3.68
CA LEU A 35 -2.88 -6.47 -2.56
C LEU A 35 -1.92 -7.62 -2.91
N SER A 36 -2.03 -8.19 -4.11
CA SER A 36 -1.10 -9.24 -4.58
C SER A 36 0.34 -8.73 -4.62
N ILE A 37 0.57 -7.56 -5.21
CA ILE A 37 1.91 -6.96 -5.31
C ILE A 37 2.47 -6.66 -3.91
N LEU A 38 1.68 -6.07 -3.01
CA LEU A 38 2.12 -5.76 -1.65
C LEU A 38 2.44 -7.01 -0.83
N ASN A 39 1.74 -8.13 -1.08
CA ASN A 39 2.02 -9.41 -0.44
C ASN A 39 3.26 -10.11 -1.00
N GLU A 40 3.60 -9.88 -2.27
CA GLU A 40 4.84 -10.36 -2.88
C GLU A 40 6.08 -9.56 -2.46
N LEU A 41 5.88 -8.32 -1.98
CA LEU A 41 6.99 -7.46 -1.59
C LEU A 41 7.56 -7.86 -0.23
N PRO A 42 8.89 -7.99 -0.11
CA PRO A 42 9.55 -8.27 1.15
C PRO A 42 9.18 -7.25 2.25
N ARG A 43 9.06 -7.72 3.50
CA ARG A 43 8.69 -6.88 4.67
C ARG A 43 9.78 -5.88 5.07
N ASP A 44 10.99 -6.05 4.56
CA ASP A 44 12.10 -5.09 4.61
C ASP A 44 11.90 -3.93 3.63
N ILE A 45 11.07 -4.07 2.59
CA ILE A 45 10.76 -3.02 1.60
C ILE A 45 9.47 -2.27 1.95
N ILE A 46 8.47 -2.93 2.53
CA ILE A 46 7.18 -2.32 2.87
C ILE A 46 6.84 -2.53 4.34
N ALA A 47 6.47 -1.43 5.01
CA ALA A 47 5.91 -1.48 6.35
C ALA A 47 4.37 -1.45 6.29
N ILE A 48 3.75 -2.24 7.18
CA ILE A 48 2.30 -2.23 7.40
C ILE A 48 2.02 -1.47 8.69
N GLU A 49 1.10 -0.52 8.62
CA GLU A 49 0.56 0.19 9.77
C GLU A 49 -0.89 -0.22 9.97
N VAL A 50 -1.25 -0.57 11.20
CA VAL A 50 -2.63 -0.93 11.58
C VAL A 50 -3.13 0.09 12.56
N GLU A 51 -4.19 0.80 12.18
CA GLU A 51 -4.82 1.81 13.03
C GLU A 51 -6.20 1.30 13.51
N PRO A 52 -6.49 1.37 14.81
CA PRO A 52 -7.83 1.09 15.31
C PRO A 52 -8.80 2.17 14.81
N LEU A 53 -9.92 1.74 14.25
CA LEU A 53 -11.07 2.59 13.93
C LEU A 53 -12.10 2.48 15.05
N ASN A 54 -13.08 3.40 15.09
CA ASN A 54 -14.18 3.30 16.05
C ASN A 54 -14.91 1.94 15.92
N GLY A 55 -15.08 1.24 17.05
CA GLY A 55 -15.62 -0.12 17.11
C GLY A 55 -14.53 -1.20 16.98
N ASN A 56 -14.91 -2.43 16.61
CA ASN A 56 -13.98 -3.55 16.38
C ASN A 56 -13.29 -3.50 14.99
N ASN A 57 -13.32 -2.35 14.31
CA ASN A 57 -12.75 -2.21 12.98
C ASN A 57 -11.30 -1.73 13.04
N THR A 58 -10.47 -2.18 12.10
CA THR A 58 -9.08 -1.72 11.93
C THR A 58 -8.84 -1.28 10.50
N SER A 59 -8.03 -0.23 10.32
CA SER A 59 -7.56 0.25 9.02
C SER A 59 -6.14 -0.25 8.80
N VAL A 60 -5.88 -0.83 7.63
CA VAL A 60 -4.55 -1.31 7.25
C VAL A 60 -3.96 -0.39 6.18
N LYS A 61 -2.80 0.17 6.47
CA LYS A 61 -2.04 1.08 5.59
C LYS A 61 -0.66 0.50 5.26
N TYR A 62 -0.11 0.92 4.13
CA TYR A 62 1.16 0.47 3.58
C TYR A 62 2.04 1.67 3.24
N ARG A 63 3.32 1.62 3.62
CA ARG A 63 4.35 2.63 3.25
C ARG A 63 5.60 1.96 2.72
N TYR A 64 6.37 2.68 1.91
CA TYR A 64 7.72 2.27 1.57
C TYR A 64 8.63 2.40 2.80
N LYS A 65 9.44 1.37 3.06
CA LYS A 65 10.44 1.36 4.12
C LYS A 65 11.77 1.83 3.51
N ASN A 66 12.37 2.84 4.13
CA ASN A 66 13.64 3.42 3.71
C ASN A 66 14.81 2.54 4.16
#